data_AF-A0A7X6YBN3-F1
#
_entry.id   AF-A0A7X6YBN3-F1
#
_cell.length_a   1.000
_cell.length_b   1.000
_cell.length_c   1.000
_cell.angle_alpha   90.00
_cell.angle_beta   90.00
_cell.angle_gamma   90.00
#
_symmetry.space_group_name_H-M   'P 1'
#
loop_
_entity.id
_entity.type
_entity.pdbx_description
1 polymer ?
#
loop_
_entity_poly.entity_id
_entity_poly.type
_entity_poly.pdbx_seq_one_letter_code
_entity_poly.pdbx_strand_id
1 'polypeptide(L)'
;MNYPVVKGASYALIHAPDMVLHQGTTQTSEALKNPDSEHLKNLPKHLRSFEDVVKYGPNQVYIGNMEPDALAELPKPWYENPVAAGERYGKFGEIMPLDEFYGLMKVVDAFDLVLLEKDFQEQVKAKLAAHPVMQDLKDLGKLDKDPAELAAIEKLVAEDLAEGMYLEGKLIGCVKRAHEFDPALTHHVMFENLVSIASAVVALKNLLAKTGLKAEEVDYIIECSEEACGDMNLRGGGNFAKAIGEVCGCINATGSDTRG
;
A
#
# COMPACT_ATOMS: atom_id res chain seq x y z
N MET A 1 -22.57 9.88 -29.05
CA MET A 1 -23.17 10.04 -27.71
C MET A 1 -22.06 10.61 -26.84
N ASN A 2 -22.11 11.88 -26.44
CA ASN A 2 -20.95 12.61 -25.91
C ASN A 2 -21.16 13.06 -24.45
N TYR A 3 -21.56 12.15 -23.57
CA TYR A 3 -21.48 12.39 -22.13
C TYR A 3 -20.45 11.43 -21.54
N PRO A 4 -19.62 11.88 -20.59
CA PRO A 4 -18.76 10.98 -19.84
C PRO A 4 -19.65 9.97 -19.10
N VAL A 5 -19.28 8.69 -19.17
CA VAL A 5 -19.96 7.60 -18.47
C VAL A 5 -18.95 6.84 -17.63
N VAL A 6 -19.36 6.44 -16.42
CA VAL A 6 -18.55 5.55 -15.59
C VAL A 6 -18.60 4.15 -16.20
N LYS A 7 -17.45 3.65 -16.64
CA LYS A 7 -17.33 2.29 -17.22
C LYS A 7 -17.13 1.21 -16.17
N GLY A 8 -16.56 1.56 -15.03
CA GLY A 8 -16.37 0.67 -13.91
C GLY A 8 -15.77 1.40 -12.71
N ALA A 9 -15.76 0.71 -11.58
CA ALA A 9 -15.11 1.14 -10.36
C ALA A 9 -14.42 -0.08 -9.75
N SER A 10 -13.33 0.18 -9.02
CA SER A 10 -12.62 -0.82 -8.25
C SER A 10 -12.19 -0.22 -6.93
N TYR A 11 -12.10 -1.05 -5.90
CA TYR A 11 -11.69 -0.67 -4.56
C TYR A 11 -10.53 -1.55 -4.08
N ALA A 12 -9.68 -0.98 -3.25
CA ALA A 12 -8.58 -1.70 -2.61
C ALA A 12 -8.53 -1.29 -1.14
N LEU A 13 -8.52 -2.28 -0.24
CA LEU A 13 -8.22 -2.08 1.17
C LEU A 13 -6.85 -2.69 1.45
N ILE A 14 -5.93 -1.90 1.98
CA ILE A 14 -4.64 -2.40 2.43
C ILE A 14 -4.71 -2.63 3.94
N HIS A 15 -4.49 -3.87 4.37
CA HIS A 15 -4.38 -4.18 5.78
C HIS A 15 -2.95 -3.93 6.26
N ALA A 16 -2.69 -2.78 6.88
CA ALA A 16 -1.35 -2.35 7.28
C ALA A 16 -1.23 -2.10 8.80
N PRO A 17 -1.36 -3.14 9.65
CA PRO A 17 -1.40 -2.98 11.11
C PRO A 17 -0.08 -2.42 11.68
N ASP A 18 1.07 -2.92 11.24
CA ASP A 18 2.37 -2.44 11.73
C ASP A 18 2.66 -0.99 11.30
N MET A 19 2.11 -0.53 10.16
CA MET A 19 2.25 0.88 9.76
C MET A 19 1.58 1.84 10.74
N VAL A 20 0.51 1.41 11.43
CA VAL A 20 -0.11 2.20 12.51
C VAL A 20 0.87 2.40 13.67
N LEU A 21 1.68 1.39 13.99
CA LEU A 21 2.64 1.43 15.09
C LEU A 21 3.86 2.30 14.76
N HIS A 22 4.40 2.12 13.56
CA HIS A 22 5.71 2.64 13.20
C HIS A 22 5.66 3.95 12.40
N GLN A 23 4.61 4.18 11.62
CA GLN A 23 4.46 5.37 10.77
C GLN A 23 3.24 6.24 11.13
N GLY A 24 2.32 5.75 11.96
CA GLY A 24 1.14 6.50 12.40
C GLY A 24 1.53 7.74 13.22
N THR A 25 1.10 8.93 12.79
CA THR A 25 1.47 10.22 13.41
C THR A 25 1.19 10.28 14.91
N THR A 26 0.09 9.66 15.35
CA THR A 26 -0.26 9.62 16.80
C THR A 26 0.76 8.78 17.57
N GLN A 27 1.10 7.61 17.04
CA GLN A 27 1.99 6.65 17.68
C GLN A 27 3.43 7.14 17.69
N THR A 28 3.92 7.66 16.57
CA THR A 28 5.26 8.22 16.46
C THR A 28 5.43 9.46 17.35
N SER A 29 4.42 10.34 17.39
CA SER A 29 4.42 11.51 18.28
C SER A 29 4.42 11.13 19.77
N GLU A 30 3.62 10.12 20.15
CA GLU A 30 3.61 9.63 21.54
C GLU A 30 4.93 8.95 21.89
N ALA A 31 5.51 8.16 20.99
CA ALA A 31 6.79 7.49 21.21
C ALA A 31 7.92 8.50 21.44
N LEU A 32 7.92 9.62 20.71
CA LEU A 32 8.91 10.70 20.90
C LEU A 32 8.76 11.43 22.24
N LYS A 33 7.53 11.58 22.75
CA LYS A 33 7.24 12.35 23.97
C LYS A 33 7.26 11.48 25.23
N ASN A 34 6.78 10.25 25.13
CA ASN A 34 6.54 9.32 26.22
C ASN A 34 6.69 7.87 25.74
N PRO A 35 7.93 7.39 25.53
CA PRO A 35 8.21 6.06 25.01
C PRO A 35 7.56 4.92 25.80
N ASP A 36 7.39 5.10 27.11
CA ASP A 36 6.85 4.10 28.04
C ASP A 36 5.34 4.24 28.27
N SER A 37 4.62 4.95 27.40
CA SER A 37 3.20 5.19 27.60
C SER A 37 2.37 3.90 27.64
N GLU A 38 1.36 3.87 28.50
CA GLU A 38 0.41 2.76 28.56
C GLU A 38 -0.39 2.62 27.25
N HIS A 39 -0.53 3.70 26.48
CA HIS A 39 -1.13 3.65 25.15
C HIS A 39 -0.30 2.77 24.21
N LEU A 40 1.00 3.06 24.06
CA LEU A 40 1.88 2.32 23.16
C LEU A 40 2.02 0.85 23.55
N LYS A 41 2.10 0.56 24.85
CA LYS A 41 2.17 -0.82 25.37
C LYS A 41 0.91 -1.64 25.08
N ASN A 42 -0.26 -1.02 25.06
CA ASN A 42 -1.53 -1.72 24.86
C ASN A 42 -1.98 -1.73 23.39
N LEU A 43 -1.54 -0.76 22.58
CA LEU A 43 -1.95 -0.62 21.18
C LEU A 43 -1.82 -1.90 20.34
N PRO A 44 -0.71 -2.67 20.39
CA PRO A 44 -0.60 -3.90 19.61
C PRO A 44 -1.70 -4.93 19.90
N LYS A 45 -2.25 -4.93 21.13
CA LYS A 45 -3.35 -5.84 21.54
C LYS A 45 -4.70 -5.46 20.92
N HIS A 46 -4.80 -4.28 20.33
CA HIS A 46 -6.01 -3.75 19.70
C HIS A 46 -5.93 -3.73 18.16
N LEU A 47 -4.81 -4.15 17.60
CA LEU A 47 -4.69 -4.36 16.16
C LEU A 47 -5.38 -5.67 15.78
N ARG A 48 -6.03 -5.67 14.61
CA ARG A 48 -6.76 -6.82 14.10
C ARG A 48 -5.84 -7.70 13.26
N SER A 49 -6.09 -9.01 13.29
CA SER A 49 -5.45 -9.92 12.35
C SER A 49 -6.02 -9.70 10.94
N PHE A 50 -5.30 -10.15 9.91
CA PHE A 50 -5.83 -10.14 8.54
C PHE A 50 -7.14 -10.93 8.42
N GLU A 51 -7.26 -12.05 9.15
CA GLU A 51 -8.47 -12.85 9.17
C GLU A 51 -9.67 -12.07 9.74
N ASP A 52 -9.47 -11.33 10.84
CA ASP A 52 -10.52 -10.50 11.43
C ASP A 52 -10.94 -9.36 10.50
N VAL A 53 -9.98 -8.77 9.78
CA VAL A 53 -10.25 -7.70 8.79
C VAL A 53 -11.03 -8.23 7.59
N VAL A 54 -10.71 -9.42 7.11
CA VAL A 54 -11.47 -10.09 6.05
C VAL A 54 -12.90 -10.41 6.52
N LYS A 55 -13.07 -10.86 7.76
CA LYS A 55 -14.41 -11.17 8.31
C LYS A 55 -15.18 -9.96 8.82
N TYR A 56 -14.63 -8.75 8.71
CA TYR A 56 -15.32 -7.53 9.10
C TYR A 56 -16.37 -7.17 8.05
N GLY A 57 -17.66 -7.28 8.41
CA GLY A 57 -18.79 -7.07 7.49
C GLY A 57 -18.70 -5.80 6.63
N PRO A 58 -18.36 -4.62 7.19
CA PRO A 58 -18.20 -3.41 6.39
C PRO A 58 -17.12 -3.50 5.29
N ASN A 59 -16.03 -4.23 5.54
CA ASN A 59 -15.02 -4.44 4.50
C ASN A 59 -15.56 -5.35 3.38
N GLN A 60 -16.37 -6.35 3.73
CA GLN A 60 -17.03 -7.22 2.76
C GLN A 60 -18.05 -6.45 1.91
N VAL A 61 -18.77 -5.49 2.48
CA VAL A 61 -19.60 -4.55 1.70
C VAL A 61 -18.74 -3.70 0.78
N TYR A 62 -17.65 -3.13 1.29
CA TYR A 62 -16.76 -2.26 0.52
C TYR A 62 -16.19 -2.94 -0.74
N ILE A 63 -15.79 -4.20 -0.64
CA ILE A 63 -15.29 -4.98 -1.79
C ILE A 63 -16.40 -5.67 -2.59
N GLY A 64 -17.67 -5.52 -2.20
CA GLY A 64 -18.84 -5.98 -2.97
C GLY A 64 -19.25 -7.44 -2.77
N ASN A 65 -18.88 -8.06 -1.65
CA ASN A 65 -19.33 -9.41 -1.28
C ASN A 65 -20.65 -9.41 -0.50
N MET A 66 -21.04 -8.26 0.04
CA MET A 66 -22.29 -8.07 0.77
C MET A 66 -22.98 -6.79 0.30
N GLU A 67 -24.31 -6.79 0.32
CA GLU A 67 -25.08 -5.57 0.10
C GLU A 67 -25.02 -4.66 1.34
N PRO A 68 -24.96 -3.32 1.18
CA PRO A 68 -24.92 -2.39 2.32
C PRO A 68 -26.05 -2.59 3.33
N ASP A 69 -27.26 -2.87 2.86
CA ASP A 69 -28.45 -3.08 3.71
C ASP A 69 -28.29 -4.29 4.65
N ALA A 70 -27.49 -5.29 4.28
CA ALA A 70 -27.23 -6.46 5.11
C ALA A 70 -26.48 -6.11 6.42
N LEU A 71 -25.78 -4.98 6.48
CA LEU A 71 -25.11 -4.52 7.71
C LEU A 71 -26.10 -4.11 8.81
N ALA A 72 -27.33 -3.74 8.44
CA ALA A 72 -28.37 -3.38 9.41
C ALA A 72 -28.83 -4.60 10.23
N GLU A 73 -28.75 -5.79 9.63
CA GLU A 73 -29.13 -7.06 10.27
C GLU A 73 -28.01 -7.64 11.15
N LEU A 74 -26.77 -7.18 11.00
CA LEU A 74 -25.65 -7.63 11.84
C LEU A 74 -25.71 -6.97 13.23
N PRO A 75 -25.53 -7.76 14.31
CA PRO A 75 -25.41 -7.19 15.64
C PRO A 75 -24.22 -6.22 15.73
N LYS A 76 -24.44 -5.12 16.45
CA LYS A 76 -23.41 -4.12 16.73
C LYS A 76 -22.81 -4.37 18.13
N PRO A 77 -21.50 -4.11 18.34
CA PRO A 77 -20.58 -3.56 17.34
C PRO A 77 -20.09 -4.63 16.34
N TRP A 78 -19.92 -4.23 15.07
CA TRP A 78 -19.61 -5.17 13.99
C TRP A 78 -18.27 -5.89 14.15
N TYR A 79 -17.31 -5.31 14.87
CA TYR A 79 -16.01 -5.96 15.09
C TYR A 79 -16.09 -7.15 16.06
N GLU A 80 -17.16 -7.27 16.85
CA GLU A 80 -17.43 -8.44 17.71
C GLU A 80 -18.30 -9.49 17.00
N ASN A 81 -18.82 -9.16 15.81
CA ASN A 81 -19.78 -9.97 15.06
C ASN A 81 -19.26 -10.24 13.64
N PRO A 82 -18.17 -11.02 13.50
CA PRO A 82 -17.57 -11.32 12.20
C PRO A 82 -18.52 -12.12 11.32
N VAL A 83 -18.44 -11.90 10.01
CA VAL A 83 -19.21 -12.69 9.04
C VAL A 83 -18.56 -14.05 8.81
N ALA A 84 -19.38 -15.09 8.62
CA ALA A 84 -18.91 -16.47 8.57
C ALA A 84 -18.05 -16.81 7.33
N ALA A 85 -18.26 -16.12 6.20
CA ALA A 85 -17.65 -16.42 4.90
C ALA A 85 -16.96 -15.19 4.28
N GLY A 86 -16.13 -14.48 5.06
CA GLY A 86 -15.35 -13.36 4.52
C GLY A 86 -14.30 -13.85 3.52
N GLU A 87 -14.21 -13.19 2.37
CA GLU A 87 -13.17 -13.44 1.36
C GLU A 87 -12.29 -12.20 1.17
N ARG A 88 -11.01 -12.41 0.83
CA ARG A 88 -10.10 -11.29 0.52
C ARG A 88 -10.41 -10.64 -0.84
N TYR A 89 -11.02 -11.38 -1.75
CA TYR A 89 -11.42 -10.88 -3.07
C TYR A 89 -12.93 -10.66 -3.08
N GLY A 90 -13.37 -9.64 -3.80
CA GLY A 90 -14.78 -9.41 -4.01
C GLY A 90 -15.11 -8.81 -5.36
N LYS A 91 -16.41 -8.66 -5.61
CA LYS A 91 -16.93 -8.16 -6.90
C LYS A 91 -16.29 -6.85 -7.32
N PHE A 92 -16.08 -5.93 -6.39
CA PHE A 92 -15.53 -4.60 -6.67
C PHE A 92 -14.08 -4.42 -6.27
N GLY A 93 -13.42 -5.37 -5.61
CA GLY A 93 -12.07 -5.10 -5.13
C GLY A 93 -11.40 -6.23 -4.38
N GLU A 94 -10.40 -5.86 -3.59
CA GLU A 94 -9.71 -6.78 -2.69
C GLU A 94 -9.29 -6.13 -1.37
N ILE A 95 -8.98 -7.00 -0.39
CA ILE A 95 -8.28 -6.68 0.83
C ILE A 95 -6.89 -7.32 0.72
N MET A 96 -5.85 -6.50 0.61
CA MET A 96 -4.46 -6.97 0.47
C MET A 96 -3.77 -7.03 1.83
N PRO A 97 -3.06 -8.13 2.16
CA PRO A 97 -2.28 -8.23 3.39
C PRO A 97 -0.97 -7.42 3.29
N LEU A 98 -0.44 -7.01 4.45
CA LEU A 98 0.73 -6.14 4.56
C LEU A 98 2.00 -6.71 3.90
N ASP A 99 2.19 -8.02 3.99
CA ASP A 99 3.37 -8.68 3.44
C ASP A 99 3.43 -8.58 1.90
N GLU A 100 2.33 -8.92 1.21
CA GLU A 100 2.19 -8.72 -0.23
C GLU A 100 2.34 -7.24 -0.59
N PHE A 101 1.80 -6.34 0.24
CA PHE A 101 1.90 -4.90 0.03
C PHE A 101 3.33 -4.39 0.09
N TYR A 102 4.15 -4.89 1.03
CA TYR A 102 5.58 -4.56 1.09
C TYR A 102 6.36 -5.10 -0.10
N GLY A 103 6.03 -6.30 -0.59
CA GLY A 103 6.57 -6.79 -1.86
C GLY A 103 6.22 -5.87 -3.03
N LEU A 104 4.97 -5.37 -3.06
CA LEU A 104 4.51 -4.44 -4.08
C LEU A 104 5.23 -3.09 -3.98
N MET A 105 5.49 -2.58 -2.77
CA MET A 105 6.29 -1.37 -2.56
C MET A 105 7.67 -1.49 -3.23
N LYS A 106 8.35 -2.64 -3.14
CA LYS A 106 9.62 -2.87 -3.85
C LYS A 106 9.45 -2.93 -5.37
N VAL A 107 8.33 -3.47 -5.86
CA VAL A 107 8.05 -3.54 -7.31
C VAL A 107 7.84 -2.16 -7.91
N VAL A 108 7.09 -1.29 -7.23
CA VAL A 108 6.77 0.07 -7.71
C VAL A 108 7.91 1.07 -7.53
N ASP A 109 8.93 0.70 -6.76
CA ASP A 109 10.07 1.56 -6.48
C ASP A 109 10.98 1.73 -7.71
N ALA A 110 10.94 2.91 -8.32
CA ALA A 110 11.76 3.24 -9.48
C ALA A 110 13.22 3.59 -9.13
N PHE A 111 13.54 3.79 -7.85
CA PHE A 111 14.81 4.34 -7.39
C PHE A 111 15.63 3.36 -6.52
N ASP A 112 15.19 2.10 -6.40
CA ASP A 112 15.84 1.04 -5.63
C ASP A 112 16.16 1.46 -4.17
N LEU A 113 15.21 2.17 -3.56
CA LEU A 113 15.19 2.60 -2.17
C LEU A 113 14.72 1.51 -1.21
N VAL A 114 13.83 0.61 -1.66
CA VAL A 114 13.26 -0.46 -0.85
C VAL A 114 14.23 -1.64 -0.77
N LEU A 115 14.67 -1.92 0.45
CA LEU A 115 15.44 -3.10 0.80
C LEU A 115 14.54 -4.06 1.55
N LEU A 116 14.49 -5.32 1.13
CA LEU A 116 13.79 -6.38 1.81
C LEU A 116 14.80 -7.43 2.26
N GLU A 117 14.56 -8.01 3.43
CA GLU A 117 15.29 -9.17 3.92
C GLU A 117 15.10 -10.34 2.93
N LYS A 118 16.13 -11.16 2.76
CA LYS A 118 16.21 -12.20 1.74
C LYS A 118 15.05 -13.21 1.78
N ASP A 119 14.79 -13.82 2.94
CA ASP A 119 13.75 -14.84 3.07
C ASP A 119 12.36 -14.22 2.88
N PHE A 120 12.15 -13.01 3.43
CA PHE A 120 10.92 -12.25 3.23
C PHE A 120 10.69 -11.90 1.76
N GLN A 121 11.72 -11.45 1.04
CA GLN A 121 11.65 -11.09 -0.37
C GLN A 121 11.26 -12.31 -1.24
N GLU A 122 11.84 -13.48 -0.98
CA GLU A 122 11.47 -14.72 -1.68
C GLU A 122 10.00 -15.11 -1.42
N GLN A 123 9.54 -14.96 -0.18
CA GLN A 123 8.15 -15.25 0.18
C GLN A 123 7.15 -14.34 -0.56
N VAL A 124 7.35 -13.02 -0.53
CA VAL A 124 6.41 -12.07 -1.16
C VAL A 124 6.45 -12.14 -2.68
N LYS A 125 7.61 -12.49 -3.26
CA LYS A 125 7.72 -12.81 -4.69
C LYS A 125 6.78 -13.93 -5.09
N ALA A 126 6.81 -15.05 -4.37
CA ALA A 126 5.94 -16.19 -4.66
C ALA A 126 4.45 -15.81 -4.56
N LYS A 127 4.09 -14.98 -3.57
CA LYS A 127 2.71 -14.50 -3.41
C LYS A 127 2.26 -13.58 -4.53
N LEU A 128 3.07 -12.60 -4.90
CA LEU A 128 2.76 -11.65 -5.98
C LEU A 128 2.71 -12.32 -7.36
N ALA A 129 3.58 -13.31 -7.60
CA ALA A 129 3.55 -14.11 -8.82
C ALA A 129 2.27 -14.98 -8.92
N ALA A 130 1.71 -15.41 -7.79
CA ALA A 130 0.45 -16.14 -7.73
C ALA A 130 -0.79 -15.22 -7.68
N HIS A 131 -0.60 -13.89 -7.60
CA HIS A 131 -1.69 -12.95 -7.42
C HIS A 131 -2.52 -12.81 -8.71
N PRO A 132 -3.86 -12.90 -8.65
CA PRO A 132 -4.72 -12.93 -9.84
C PRO A 132 -4.52 -11.77 -10.83
N VAL A 133 -4.15 -10.59 -10.33
CA VAL A 133 -4.03 -9.36 -11.12
C VAL A 133 -2.66 -8.65 -11.02
N MET A 134 -1.68 -9.18 -10.26
CA MET A 134 -0.35 -8.55 -10.13
C MET A 134 0.77 -9.33 -10.83
N GLN A 135 0.50 -10.56 -11.28
CA GLN A 135 1.47 -11.44 -11.91
C GLN A 135 2.14 -10.87 -13.18
N ASP A 136 1.50 -9.90 -13.84
CA ASP A 136 1.93 -9.28 -15.09
C ASP A 136 2.49 -7.86 -14.90
N LEU A 137 2.74 -7.43 -13.65
CA LEU A 137 3.40 -6.16 -13.39
C LEU A 137 4.78 -6.12 -14.06
N LYS A 138 5.04 -5.04 -14.81
CA LYS A 138 6.27 -4.84 -15.61
C LYS A 138 7.56 -5.11 -14.82
N ASP A 139 7.58 -4.67 -13.57
CA ASP A 139 8.76 -4.68 -12.71
C ASP A 139 8.74 -5.78 -11.64
N LEU A 140 7.89 -6.80 -11.78
CA LEU A 140 7.83 -7.91 -10.80
C LEU A 140 9.20 -8.58 -10.60
N GLY A 141 10.04 -8.60 -11.64
CA GLY A 141 11.41 -9.11 -11.59
C GLY A 141 12.39 -8.32 -10.71
N LYS A 142 12.00 -7.18 -10.12
CA LYS A 142 12.81 -6.51 -9.07
C LYS A 142 12.93 -7.38 -7.82
N LEU A 143 11.96 -8.25 -7.56
CA LEU A 143 12.00 -9.19 -6.45
C LEU A 143 13.01 -10.34 -6.67
N ASP A 144 13.57 -10.49 -7.87
CA ASP A 144 14.68 -11.42 -8.15
C ASP A 144 16.05 -10.85 -7.78
N LYS A 145 16.11 -9.56 -7.41
CA LYS A 145 17.38 -8.81 -7.32
C LYS A 145 17.59 -8.21 -5.94
N ASP A 146 18.86 -8.11 -5.58
CA ASP A 146 19.38 -7.33 -4.47
C ASP A 146 18.57 -7.49 -3.16
N PRO A 147 18.37 -8.73 -2.66
CA PRO A 147 17.93 -8.91 -1.29
C PRO A 147 19.00 -8.37 -0.33
N ALA A 148 18.57 -7.79 0.79
CA ALA A 148 19.48 -7.24 1.79
C ALA A 148 19.64 -8.21 2.97
N GLU A 149 20.84 -8.24 3.53
CA GLU A 149 21.11 -8.92 4.80
C GLU A 149 20.40 -8.16 5.94
N LEU A 150 19.76 -8.89 6.86
CA LEU A 150 19.03 -8.27 7.98
C LEU A 150 19.91 -7.29 8.78
N ALA A 151 21.17 -7.65 9.04
CA ALA A 151 22.11 -6.79 9.77
C ALA A 151 22.38 -5.45 9.05
N ALA A 152 22.31 -5.41 7.71
CA ALA A 152 22.45 -4.17 6.96
C ALA A 152 21.20 -3.28 7.11
N ILE A 153 20.01 -3.88 7.09
CA ILE A 153 18.73 -3.19 7.32
C ILE A 153 18.71 -2.62 8.75
N GLU A 154 19.04 -3.43 9.75
CA GLU A 154 19.12 -3.01 11.16
C GLU A 154 20.05 -1.81 11.34
N LYS A 155 21.22 -1.84 10.71
CA LYS A 155 22.17 -0.73 10.75
C LYS A 155 21.58 0.56 10.16
N LEU A 156 20.96 0.48 8.99
CA LEU A 156 20.38 1.65 8.31
C LEU A 156 19.26 2.30 9.14
N VAL A 157 18.41 1.48 9.76
CA VAL A 157 17.32 1.97 10.62
C VAL A 157 17.88 2.56 11.92
N ALA A 158 18.85 1.90 12.56
CA ALA A 158 19.46 2.39 13.80
C ALA A 158 20.25 3.70 13.61
N GLU A 159 20.80 3.94 12.42
CA GLU A 159 21.51 5.16 12.06
C GLU A 159 20.58 6.26 11.49
N ASP A 160 19.26 6.07 11.51
CA ASP A 160 18.24 7.01 10.97
C ASP A 160 18.45 7.33 9.47
N LEU A 161 18.94 6.34 8.71
CA LEU A 161 19.17 6.46 7.26
C LEU A 161 18.06 5.82 6.43
N ALA A 162 17.17 5.06 7.07
CA ALA A 162 16.04 4.39 6.44
C ALA A 162 14.85 4.24 7.40
N GLU A 163 13.65 4.27 6.82
CA GLU A 163 12.38 4.02 7.51
C GLU A 163 12.16 2.51 7.59
N GLY A 164 11.94 1.97 8.78
CA GLY A 164 11.83 0.52 9.00
C GLY A 164 10.48 -0.05 8.54
N MET A 165 10.51 -1.22 7.92
CA MET A 165 9.32 -1.97 7.53
C MET A 165 9.17 -3.18 8.45
N TYR A 166 8.02 -3.28 9.12
CA TYR A 166 7.79 -4.28 10.16
C TYR A 166 6.59 -5.14 9.83
N LEU A 167 6.70 -6.44 10.09
CA LEU A 167 5.61 -7.38 9.98
C LEU A 167 5.52 -8.19 11.27
N GLU A 168 4.37 -8.08 11.96
CA GLU A 168 4.17 -8.70 13.27
C GLU A 168 5.27 -8.31 14.27
N GLY A 169 5.67 -7.03 14.24
CA GLY A 169 6.74 -6.48 15.09
C GLY A 169 8.17 -6.88 14.71
N LYS A 170 8.39 -7.63 13.62
CA LYS A 170 9.73 -8.01 13.14
C LYS A 170 10.16 -7.11 12.00
N LEU A 171 11.39 -6.62 12.04
CA LEU A 171 12.00 -5.86 10.95
C LEU A 171 12.22 -6.78 9.74
N ILE A 172 11.57 -6.48 8.61
CA ILE A 172 11.63 -7.29 7.37
C ILE A 172 12.21 -6.52 6.18
N GLY A 173 12.50 -5.24 6.36
CA GLY A 173 12.91 -4.35 5.28
C GLY A 173 13.05 -2.91 5.74
N CYS A 174 13.43 -2.03 4.83
CA CYS A 174 13.43 -0.60 5.04
C CYS A 174 13.33 0.18 3.73
N VAL A 175 12.90 1.44 3.82
CA VAL A 175 12.94 2.40 2.72
C VAL A 175 14.05 3.41 2.99
N LYS A 176 15.06 3.49 2.11
CA LYS A 176 16.13 4.48 2.24
C LYS A 176 15.63 5.88 1.87
N ARG A 177 16.30 6.91 2.40
CA ARG A 177 16.18 8.28 1.88
C ARG A 177 16.67 8.35 0.42
N ALA A 178 16.03 9.18 -0.39
CA ALA A 178 16.45 9.40 -1.78
C ALA A 178 17.51 10.51 -1.90
N HIS A 179 17.66 11.35 -0.88
CA HIS A 179 18.70 12.37 -0.83
C HIS A 179 19.16 12.66 0.61
N GLU A 180 20.40 13.11 0.79
CA GLU A 180 20.99 13.34 2.12
C GLU A 180 20.41 14.58 2.82
N PHE A 181 20.17 15.65 2.07
CA PHE A 181 19.82 16.97 2.61
C PHE A 181 18.44 17.47 2.21
N ASP A 182 17.72 16.73 1.35
CA ASP A 182 16.45 17.21 0.85
C ASP A 182 15.31 16.77 1.77
N PRO A 183 14.62 17.72 2.44
CA PRO A 183 13.53 17.38 3.36
C PRO A 183 12.32 16.76 2.65
N ALA A 184 12.18 16.92 1.33
CA ALA A 184 11.15 16.27 0.53
C ALA A 184 11.55 14.85 0.08
N LEU A 185 12.80 14.44 0.32
CA LEU A 185 13.36 13.14 -0.09
C LEU A 185 13.91 12.34 1.10
N THR A 186 13.37 12.57 2.29
CA THR A 186 13.66 11.78 3.49
C THR A 186 13.12 10.35 3.34
N HIS A 187 13.62 9.43 4.16
CA HIS A 187 13.15 8.05 4.15
C HIS A 187 11.65 7.93 4.44
N HIS A 188 11.14 8.78 5.34
CA HIS A 188 9.72 8.88 5.69
C HIS A 188 8.85 9.31 4.50
N VAL A 189 9.21 10.42 3.82
CA VAL A 189 8.45 10.89 2.65
C VAL A 189 8.54 9.90 1.48
N MET A 190 9.69 9.25 1.31
CA MET A 190 9.82 8.18 0.30
C MET A 190 8.95 6.97 0.63
N PHE A 191 8.82 6.61 1.91
CA PHE A 191 7.91 5.57 2.36
C PHE A 191 6.46 5.93 2.02
N GLU A 192 5.99 7.13 2.37
CA GLU A 192 4.63 7.61 2.08
C GLU A 192 4.33 7.65 0.58
N ASN A 193 5.29 8.15 -0.22
CA ASN A 193 5.18 8.16 -1.68
C ASN A 193 5.03 6.74 -2.26
N LEU A 194 5.81 5.78 -1.77
CA LEU A 194 5.74 4.39 -2.22
C LEU A 194 4.43 3.71 -1.78
N VAL A 195 3.94 3.97 -0.57
CA VAL A 195 2.64 3.50 -0.09
C VAL A 195 1.51 4.03 -0.99
N SER A 196 1.57 5.31 -1.36
CA SER A 196 0.59 5.95 -2.24
C SER A 196 0.57 5.33 -3.63
N ILE A 197 1.74 5.12 -4.24
CA ILE A 197 1.83 4.49 -5.56
C ILE A 197 1.38 3.03 -5.48
N ALA A 198 1.89 2.25 -4.52
CA ALA A 198 1.60 0.83 -4.40
C ALA A 198 0.09 0.60 -4.22
N SER A 199 -0.57 1.34 -3.32
CA SER A 199 -2.00 1.18 -3.05
C SER A 199 -2.85 1.56 -4.27
N ALA A 200 -2.49 2.61 -5.00
CA ALA A 200 -3.17 2.99 -6.23
C ALA A 200 -2.97 1.98 -7.37
N VAL A 201 -1.78 1.35 -7.47
CA VAL A 201 -1.52 0.24 -8.40
C VAL A 201 -2.45 -0.94 -8.11
N VAL A 202 -2.70 -1.27 -6.82
CA VAL A 202 -3.66 -2.32 -6.47
C VAL A 202 -5.05 -2.00 -7.03
N ALA A 203 -5.52 -0.77 -6.79
CA ALA A 203 -6.83 -0.33 -7.26
C ALA A 203 -6.95 -0.35 -8.79
N LEU A 204 -5.94 0.18 -9.50
CA LEU A 204 -5.96 0.27 -10.97
C LEU A 204 -5.85 -1.10 -11.64
N LYS A 205 -4.99 -2.01 -11.17
CA LYS A 205 -4.90 -3.37 -11.72
C LYS A 205 -6.20 -4.15 -11.55
N ASN A 206 -6.86 -4.01 -10.39
CA ASN A 206 -8.19 -4.58 -10.19
C ASN A 206 -9.24 -3.95 -11.12
N LEU A 207 -9.19 -2.63 -11.35
CA LEU A 207 -10.10 -1.95 -12.28
C LEU A 207 -9.96 -2.46 -13.71
N LEU A 208 -8.73 -2.55 -14.21
CA LEU A 208 -8.45 -3.07 -15.56
C LEU A 208 -8.95 -4.51 -15.70
N ALA A 209 -8.65 -5.38 -14.73
CA ALA A 209 -9.09 -6.77 -14.74
C ALA A 209 -10.63 -6.91 -14.73
N LYS A 210 -11.33 -6.09 -13.93
CA LYS A 210 -12.79 -6.16 -13.79
C LYS A 210 -13.55 -5.56 -14.97
N THR A 211 -12.99 -4.55 -15.63
CA THR A 211 -13.63 -3.87 -16.76
C THR A 211 -13.26 -4.46 -18.10
N GLY A 212 -12.14 -5.20 -18.17
CA GLY A 212 -11.55 -5.62 -19.44
C GLY A 212 -10.98 -4.45 -20.25
N LEU A 213 -10.88 -3.25 -19.67
CA LEU A 213 -10.21 -2.12 -20.27
C LEU A 213 -8.73 -2.45 -20.42
N LYS A 214 -8.18 -2.24 -21.61
CA LYS A 214 -6.76 -2.42 -21.84
C LYS A 214 -6.01 -1.22 -21.28
N ALA A 215 -4.87 -1.45 -20.64
CA ALA A 215 -4.08 -0.38 -20.04
C ALA A 215 -3.67 0.68 -21.08
N GLU A 216 -3.35 0.23 -22.30
CA GLU A 216 -2.96 1.10 -23.43
C GLU A 216 -4.10 1.97 -23.97
N GLU A 217 -5.35 1.68 -23.61
CA GLU A 217 -6.52 2.50 -23.97
C GLU A 217 -6.78 3.63 -22.95
N VAL A 218 -6.00 3.70 -21.87
CA VAL A 218 -6.06 4.80 -20.90
C VAL A 218 -5.24 5.98 -21.42
N ASP A 219 -5.89 7.10 -21.71
CA ASP A 219 -5.24 8.32 -22.19
C ASP A 219 -4.85 9.30 -21.06
N TYR A 220 -5.53 9.21 -19.92
CA TYR A 220 -5.35 10.16 -18.82
C TYR A 220 -5.64 9.53 -17.46
N ILE A 221 -4.77 9.79 -16.48
CA ILE A 221 -4.95 9.39 -15.07
C ILE A 221 -5.02 10.65 -14.21
N ILE A 222 -6.05 10.75 -13.38
CA ILE A 222 -6.12 11.74 -12.31
C ILE A 222 -5.89 10.99 -11.01
N GLU A 223 -4.79 11.30 -10.33
CA GLU A 223 -4.50 10.77 -9.01
C GLU A 223 -4.97 11.78 -7.96
N CYS A 224 -5.66 11.30 -6.93
CA CYS A 224 -6.23 12.11 -5.87
C CYS A 224 -5.83 11.54 -4.51
N SER A 225 -4.90 12.21 -3.84
CA SER A 225 -4.44 11.90 -2.49
C SER A 225 -4.10 13.19 -1.76
N GLU A 226 -3.73 13.08 -0.47
CA GLU A 226 -3.20 14.20 0.31
C GLU A 226 -1.66 14.31 0.16
N GLU A 227 -1.02 13.35 -0.51
CA GLU A 227 0.44 13.24 -0.60
C GLU A 227 1.02 14.03 -1.76
N ALA A 228 2.16 14.70 -1.58
CA ALA A 228 2.82 15.45 -2.64
C ALA A 228 4.25 14.95 -2.88
N CYS A 229 4.51 14.34 -4.04
CA CYS A 229 5.85 13.95 -4.42
C CYS A 229 6.60 15.09 -5.16
N GLY A 230 7.92 15.11 -5.01
CA GLY A 230 8.79 16.13 -5.60
C GLY A 230 10.06 16.33 -4.77
N ASP A 231 10.95 17.17 -5.26
CA ASP A 231 12.18 17.56 -4.55
C ASP A 231 12.03 18.96 -3.92
N MET A 232 13.09 19.43 -3.24
CA MET A 232 13.09 20.75 -2.61
C MET A 232 12.80 21.93 -3.54
N ASN A 233 13.08 21.79 -4.84
CA ASN A 233 12.90 22.83 -5.86
C ASN A 233 11.54 22.73 -6.56
N LEU A 234 11.01 21.51 -6.69
CA LEU A 234 9.76 21.18 -7.38
C LEU A 234 8.84 20.39 -6.44
N ARG A 235 8.55 20.95 -5.27
CA ARG A 235 7.65 20.34 -4.28
C ARG A 235 6.26 20.19 -4.87
N GLY A 236 5.73 18.96 -4.91
CA GLY A 236 4.47 18.65 -5.60
C GLY A 236 4.57 18.68 -7.13
N GLY A 237 5.78 18.80 -7.69
CA GLY A 237 6.05 18.72 -9.13
C GLY A 237 6.34 17.30 -9.62
N GLY A 238 6.44 16.33 -8.70
CA GLY A 238 6.36 14.92 -9.04
C GLY A 238 4.96 14.54 -9.57
N ASN A 239 4.81 13.30 -10.03
CA ASN A 239 3.57 12.87 -10.66
C ASN A 239 3.28 11.39 -10.36
N PHE A 240 2.46 11.14 -9.35
CA PHE A 240 2.00 9.81 -9.00
C PHE A 240 1.12 9.21 -10.08
N ALA A 241 0.23 9.99 -10.70
CA ALA A 241 -0.62 9.51 -11.79
C ALA A 241 0.22 8.82 -12.90
N LYS A 242 1.35 9.42 -13.25
CA LYS A 242 2.31 8.88 -14.22
C LYS A 242 3.05 7.66 -13.69
N ALA A 243 3.52 7.68 -12.44
CA ALA A 243 4.19 6.52 -11.83
C ALA A 243 3.25 5.29 -11.77
N ILE A 244 2.01 5.48 -11.34
CA ILE A 244 0.95 4.46 -11.30
C ILE A 244 0.66 3.94 -12.70
N GLY A 245 0.49 4.84 -13.67
CA GLY A 245 0.25 4.50 -15.07
C GLY A 245 1.37 3.67 -15.68
N GLU A 246 2.63 4.04 -15.44
CA GLU A 246 3.79 3.30 -15.92
C GLU A 246 3.82 1.87 -15.36
N VAL A 247 3.62 1.72 -14.04
CA VAL A 247 3.62 0.40 -13.39
C VAL A 247 2.47 -0.48 -13.92
N CYS A 248 1.30 0.11 -14.15
CA CYS A 248 0.11 -0.61 -14.61
C CYS A 248 0.07 -0.87 -16.12
N GLY A 249 1.06 -0.39 -16.89
CA GLY A 249 1.14 -0.57 -18.34
C GLY A 249 0.30 0.43 -19.15
N CYS A 250 -0.16 1.53 -18.53
CA CYS A 250 -0.88 2.60 -19.19
C CYS A 250 0.08 3.52 -19.97
N ILE A 251 0.80 2.95 -20.94
CA ILE A 251 1.93 3.60 -21.65
C ILE A 251 1.53 4.85 -22.45
N ASN A 252 0.26 4.97 -22.82
CA ASN A 252 -0.28 6.11 -23.56
C ASN A 252 -0.88 7.18 -22.63
N ALA A 253 -1.00 6.89 -21.33
CA ALA A 253 -1.59 7.80 -20.38
C ALA A 253 -0.61 8.92 -20.03
N THR A 254 -1.11 10.15 -20.05
CA THR A 254 -0.55 11.22 -19.23
C THR A 254 -1.34 11.32 -17.93
N GLY A 255 -0.99 12.23 -17.04
CA GLY A 255 -1.76 12.39 -15.81
C GLY A 255 -1.41 13.61 -14.99
N SER A 256 -2.26 13.85 -14.00
CA SER A 256 -2.09 14.93 -13.03
C SER A 256 -2.46 14.46 -11.64
N ASP A 257 -1.75 15.03 -10.68
CA ASP A 257 -2.00 14.85 -9.26
C ASP A 257 -2.89 16.01 -8.79
N THR A 258 -4.04 15.67 -8.22
CA THR A 258 -5.02 16.63 -7.69
C THR A 258 -5.04 16.55 -6.17
N ARG A 259 -4.94 17.71 -5.52
CA ARG A 259 -4.91 17.86 -4.05
C ARG A 259 -6.09 18.71 -3.59
N GLY A 260 -6.64 18.36 -2.43
CA GLY A 260 -7.76 19.03 -1.76
C GLY A 260 -7.35 20.22 -0.91
#